data_AF-A0A317C1J8-F1
#
_entry.id   AF-A0A317C1J8-F1
#
_cell.length_a   1.000
_cell.length_b   1.000
_cell.length_c   1.000
_cell.angle_alpha   90.00
_cell.angle_beta   90.00
_cell.angle_gamma   90.00
#
_symmetry.space_group_name_H-M   'P 1'
#
loop_
_entity.id
_entity.type
_entity.pdbx_description
1 polymer ?
#
loop_
_entity_poly.entity_id
_entity_poly.type
_entity_poly.pdbx_seq_one_letter_code
_entity_poly.pdbx_strand_id
1 'polypeptide(L)' 'MSDPTIGEITMFGGNFAPRGWALCDGQLLPISQNSALFSLLGTI' A
#
# COMPACT_ATOMS: atom_id res chain seq x y z
N MET A 1 18.32 0.45 -10.21
CA MET A 1 17.08 1.03 -9.67
C MET A 1 16.32 -0.13 -9.08
N SER A 2 16.09 -0.18 -7.78
CA SER A 2 15.35 -1.27 -7.14
C SER A 2 13.87 -1.10 -7.48
N ASP A 3 13.21 -2.16 -7.95
CA ASP A 3 11.76 -2.13 -8.15
C ASP A 3 11.05 -1.97 -6.80
N PRO A 4 9.98 -1.16 -6.73
CA PRO A 4 9.22 -0.98 -5.49
C PRO A 4 8.58 -2.31 -5.05
N THR A 5 8.58 -2.54 -3.74
CA THR A 5 8.08 -3.80 -3.15
C THR A 5 6.72 -3.63 -2.47
N ILE A 6 5.93 -4.70 -2.39
CA ILE A 6 4.62 -4.66 -1.72
C ILE A 6 4.84 -4.42 -0.22
N GLY A 7 4.15 -3.41 0.32
CA GLY A 7 4.28 -3.00 1.73
C GLY A 7 5.34 -1.95 2.00
N GLU A 8 6.07 -1.48 0.97
CA GLU A 8 6.99 -0.36 1.09
C GLU A 8 6.26 0.96 1.39
N ILE A 9 6.85 1.79 2.25
CA ILE A 9 6.36 3.13 2.57
C ILE A 9 7.38 4.13 2.03
N THR A 10 6.92 5.08 1.22
CA THR A 10 7.76 6.14 0.66
C THR A 10 7.08 7.50 0.75
N MET A 11 7.89 8.56 0.77
CA MET A 11 7.38 9.92 0.73
C MET A 11 6.93 10.26 -0.69
N PHE A 12 5.73 10.81 -0.83
CA PHE A 12 5.17 11.23 -2.12
C PHE A 12 4.75 12.71 -2.06
N GLY A 13 5.20 13.51 -3.03
CA GLY A 13 4.96 14.95 -3.07
C GLY A 13 3.67 15.37 -3.82
N GLY A 14 2.86 14.42 -4.29
CA GLY A 14 1.57 14.70 -4.94
C GLY A 14 0.38 14.49 -4.01
N ASN A 15 -0.81 14.88 -4.49
CA ASN A 15 -2.05 14.81 -3.71
C ASN A 15 -2.98 13.63 -4.12
N PHE A 16 -2.43 12.57 -4.68
CA PHE A 16 -3.17 11.37 -5.11
C PHE A 16 -2.31 10.12 -4.91
N ALA A 17 -2.91 8.95 -4.76
CA ALA A 17 -2.15 7.70 -4.76
C ALA A 17 -1.82 7.28 -6.21
N PRO A 18 -0.54 7.10 -6.58
CA PRO A 18 -0.18 6.49 -7.86
C PRO A 18 -0.76 5.08 -7.99
N ARG A 19 -0.87 4.57 -9.23
CA ARG A 19 -1.37 3.20 -9.47
C ARG A 19 -0.52 2.17 -8.72
N GLY A 20 -1.19 1.30 -7.94
CA GLY A 20 -0.53 0.28 -7.12
C GLY A 20 -0.08 0.77 -5.74
N TRP A 21 -0.31 2.04 -5.42
CA TRP A 21 -0.06 2.63 -4.10
C TRP A 21 -1.37 3.01 -3.43
N ALA A 22 -1.31 3.17 -2.11
CA ALA A 22 -2.38 3.73 -1.30
C ALA A 22 -1.80 4.83 -0.41
N LEU A 23 -2.62 5.81 -0.05
CA LEU A 23 -2.24 6.80 0.96
C LEU A 23 -2.19 6.14 2.34
N CYS A 24 -1.22 6.54 3.16
CA CYS A 24 -1.07 6.09 4.55
C CYS A 24 -1.90 6.99 5.50
N ASP A 25 -3.22 7.04 5.29
CA ASP A 25 -4.16 7.95 5.97
C ASP A 25 -5.14 7.24 6.92
N GLY A 26 -4.95 5.94 7.16
CA GLY A 26 -5.83 5.14 8.01
C GLY A 26 -7.12 4.66 7.32
N GLN A 27 -7.18 4.71 5.98
CA GLN A 27 -8.30 4.15 5.23
C GLN A 27 -8.43 2.62 5.37
N LEU A 28 -9.66 2.12 5.25
CA LEU A 28 -9.94 0.69 5.16
C LEU A 28 -9.74 0.19 3.73
N LEU A 29 -8.87 -0.81 3.56
CA LEU A 29 -8.63 -1.47 2.27
C LEU A 29 -9.27 -2.87 2.25
N PRO A 30 -9.96 -3.25 1.17
CA PRO A 30 -10.57 -4.57 1.05
C PRO A 30 -9.50 -5.66 0.93
N ILE A 31 -9.52 -6.63 1.84
CA ILE A 31 -8.55 -7.75 1.90
C ILE A 31 -8.58 -8.60 0.61
N SER A 32 -9.78 -8.84 0.06
CA SER A 32 -9.95 -9.64 -1.15
C SER A 32 -9.21 -9.08 -2.37
N GLN A 33 -8.98 -7.76 -2.41
CA GLN A 33 -8.25 -7.09 -3.49
C GLN A 33 -6.77 -6.88 -3.17
N ASN A 34 -6.36 -7.05 -1.90
CA ASN A 34 -5.02 -6.75 -1.39
C ASN A 34 -4.43 -7.95 -0.64
N SER A 35 -4.75 -9.17 -1.06
CA SER A 35 -4.39 -10.40 -0.34
C SER A 35 -2.88 -10.53 -0.09
N ALA A 36 -2.03 -10.20 -1.08
CA ALA A 36 -0.58 -10.21 -0.92
C ALA A 36 -0.07 -9.21 0.13
N LEU A 37 -0.68 -8.02 0.22
CA LEU A 37 -0.34 -7.01 1.22
C LEU A 37 -0.70 -7.52 2.63
N PHE A 38 -1.91 -8.06 2.79
CA PHE A 38 -2.37 -8.58 4.08
C PHE A 38 -1.69 -9.88 4.51
N SER A 39 -1.18 -10.69 3.58
CA SER A 39 -0.31 -11.82 3.91
C SER A 39 1.03 -11.37 4.54
N LEU A 40 1.49 -10.16 4.24
CA LEU A 40 2.72 -9.59 4.79
C LEU A 40 2.48 -8.82 6.09
N LEU A 41 1.46 -7.96 6.12
CA LEU A 41 1.19 -7.07 7.25
C LEU A 41 0.30 -7.68 8.33
N GLY A 42 -0.50 -8.69 7.97
CA GLY A 42 -1.55 -9.22 8.84
C GLY A 42 -2.73 -8.26 9.02
N THR A 43 -3.68 -8.66 9.86
CA THR A 43 -4.82 -7.86 10.29
C THR A 43 -4.93 -7.96 11.82
N ILE A 44 -5.39 -6.89 12.48
CA ILE A 44 -5.73 -6.92 13.91
C ILE A 44 -7.20 -7.25 14.16
#